data_AF-A0A1F8UI27-F1
#
_entry.id   AF-A0A1F8UI27-F1
#
_cell.length_a   1.000
_cell.length_b   1.000
_cell.length_c   1.000
_cell.angle_alpha   90.00
_cell.angle_beta   90.00
_cell.angle_gamma   90.00
#
_symmetry.space_group_name_H-M   'P 1'
#
loop_
_entity.id
_entity.type
_entity.pdbx_description
1 polymer ?
#
loop_
_entity_poly.entity_id
_entity_poly.type
_entity_poly.pdbx_seq_one_letter_code
_entity_poly.pdbx_strand_id
1 'polypeptide(L)'
;MGEIKLSEYIELSEKSWIIESESNAKKIIDFLNEEMKTDLYVKYNKNNPRELFKSLKVWLLVYYKDLLMSALEHSNIQIETYHKEMLNSLVLVITREKSNVNVIIDALIKGEVIKSVSKADNGNFIIDSHLFGTITFSKASEKFNEEKIKTFLQKEYIEERCHESALFLIENSKEYHAITSICMKDLGQKYYHSFCIDNSENVIDFTGNLVMPKKYFYNIYSVEELNSVSYEEYLKYKEDSTRYDESKTLMPLLRMAVYRKEEQLKNNS
;
A
#
# COMPACT_ATOMS: atom_id res chain seq x y z
N MET A 1 4.76 16.09 -31.85
CA MET A 1 4.59 14.99 -30.87
C MET A 1 3.27 15.20 -30.17
N GLY A 2 2.45 14.16 -30.06
CA GLY A 2 1.09 14.26 -29.50
C GLY A 2 1.09 14.61 -28.01
N GLU A 3 0.02 15.26 -27.57
CA GLU A 3 -0.29 15.50 -26.17
C GLU A 3 -0.39 14.18 -25.40
N ILE A 4 0.16 14.10 -24.19
CA ILE A 4 0.05 12.89 -23.35
C ILE A 4 -1.40 12.75 -22.94
N LYS A 5 -1.95 11.57 -23.15
CA LYS A 5 -3.24 11.15 -22.62
C LYS A 5 -3.04 10.48 -21.26
N LEU A 6 -3.26 11.22 -20.18
CA LEU A 6 -2.93 10.77 -18.83
C LEU A 6 -3.78 9.58 -18.37
N SER A 7 -5.06 9.54 -18.73
CA SER A 7 -5.93 8.44 -18.29
C SER A 7 -5.51 7.13 -18.96
N GLU A 8 -5.21 7.16 -20.27
CA GLU A 8 -4.68 6.01 -21.00
C GLU A 8 -3.31 5.56 -20.43
N TYR A 9 -2.42 6.50 -20.11
CA TYR A 9 -1.12 6.19 -19.51
C TYR A 9 -1.24 5.49 -18.15
N ILE A 10 -2.11 6.01 -17.26
CA ILE A 10 -2.35 5.44 -15.94
C ILE A 10 -2.91 4.04 -16.08
N GLU A 11 -3.93 3.86 -16.94
CA GLU A 11 -4.57 2.56 -17.16
C GLU A 11 -3.57 1.52 -17.70
N LEU A 12 -2.71 1.91 -18.65
CA LEU A 12 -1.67 1.03 -19.19
C LEU A 12 -0.63 0.66 -18.12
N SER A 13 -0.23 1.62 -17.29
CA SER A 13 0.71 1.40 -16.19
C SER A 13 0.14 0.39 -15.19
N GLU A 14 -1.09 0.61 -14.71
CA GLU A 14 -1.74 -0.28 -13.74
C GLU A 14 -1.95 -1.69 -14.29
N LYS A 15 -2.40 -1.81 -15.55
CA LYS A 15 -2.52 -3.11 -16.23
C LYS A 15 -1.18 -3.85 -16.27
N SER A 16 -0.10 -3.15 -16.62
CA SER A 16 1.24 -3.76 -16.65
C SER A 16 1.69 -4.27 -15.28
N TRP A 17 1.46 -3.50 -14.22
CA TRP A 17 1.83 -3.87 -12.85
C TRP A 17 1.00 -5.04 -12.32
N ILE A 18 -0.28 -5.13 -12.70
CA ILE A 18 -1.13 -6.29 -12.38
C ILE A 18 -0.59 -7.55 -13.07
N ILE A 19 -0.27 -7.48 -14.36
CA ILE A 19 0.28 -8.62 -15.12
C ILE A 19 1.61 -9.10 -14.51
N GLU A 20 2.49 -8.16 -14.11
CA GLU A 20 3.76 -8.49 -13.47
C GLU A 20 3.54 -9.23 -12.13
N SER A 21 2.68 -8.71 -11.26
CA SER A 21 2.33 -9.35 -9.99
C SER A 21 1.68 -10.73 -10.18
N GLU A 22 0.78 -10.88 -11.16
CA GLU A 22 0.18 -12.18 -11.48
C GLU A 22 1.21 -13.18 -12.00
N SER A 23 2.17 -12.74 -12.81
CA SER A 23 3.29 -13.57 -13.26
C SER A 23 4.15 -14.03 -12.09
N ASN A 24 4.45 -13.15 -11.14
CA ASN A 24 5.19 -13.47 -9.93
C ASN A 24 4.47 -14.50 -9.06
N ALA A 25 3.17 -14.29 -8.80
CA ALA A 25 2.36 -15.24 -8.07
C ALA A 25 2.27 -16.60 -8.79
N LYS A 26 2.16 -16.60 -10.12
CA LYS A 26 2.10 -17.83 -10.91
C LYS A 26 3.38 -18.65 -10.75
N LYS A 27 4.55 -18.04 -10.86
CA LYS A 27 5.85 -18.73 -10.67
C LYS A 27 5.95 -19.41 -9.30
N ILE A 28 5.50 -18.73 -8.25
CA ILE A 28 5.45 -19.30 -6.89
C ILE A 28 4.50 -20.50 -6.86
N ILE A 29 3.26 -20.35 -7.35
CA ILE A 29 2.27 -21.43 -7.30
C ILE A 29 2.69 -22.63 -8.13
N ASP A 30 3.27 -22.41 -9.32
CA ASP A 30 3.78 -23.50 -10.17
C ASP A 30 4.87 -24.30 -9.43
N PHE A 31 5.83 -23.61 -8.82
CA PHE A 31 6.86 -24.24 -7.98
C PHE A 31 6.26 -25.04 -6.82
N LEU A 32 5.28 -24.45 -6.10
CA LEU A 32 4.61 -25.15 -5.00
C LEU A 32 3.83 -26.39 -5.47
N ASN A 33 3.16 -26.33 -6.63
CA ASN A 33 2.45 -27.47 -7.21
C ASN A 33 3.41 -28.63 -7.51
N GLU A 34 4.56 -28.30 -8.09
CA GLU A 34 5.61 -29.27 -8.42
C GLU A 34 6.19 -29.92 -7.16
N GLU A 35 6.54 -29.14 -6.15
CA GLU A 35 7.15 -29.67 -4.92
C GLU A 35 6.15 -30.43 -4.03
N MET A 36 4.91 -29.94 -3.94
CA MET A 36 3.85 -30.57 -3.13
C MET A 36 3.14 -31.71 -3.87
N LYS A 37 3.46 -31.95 -5.15
CA LYS A 37 2.80 -32.93 -6.03
C LYS A 37 1.26 -32.82 -5.97
N THR A 38 0.76 -31.60 -5.92
CA THR A 38 -0.67 -31.28 -5.71
C THR A 38 -1.04 -30.11 -6.59
N ASP A 39 -2.17 -30.18 -7.28
CA ASP A 39 -2.74 -29.01 -7.97
C ASP A 39 -3.46 -28.11 -6.96
N LEU A 40 -2.79 -27.03 -6.54
CA LEU A 40 -3.33 -26.07 -5.58
C LEU A 40 -4.49 -25.25 -6.16
N TYR A 41 -4.57 -25.06 -7.48
CA TYR A 41 -5.72 -24.37 -8.11
C TYR A 41 -6.99 -25.18 -7.92
N VAL A 42 -6.93 -26.48 -8.21
CA VAL A 42 -8.05 -27.41 -8.03
C VAL A 42 -8.38 -27.57 -6.55
N LYS A 43 -7.38 -27.81 -5.70
CA LYS A 43 -7.58 -28.06 -4.26
C LYS A 43 -8.31 -26.91 -3.55
N TYR A 44 -8.00 -25.66 -3.92
CA TYR A 44 -8.57 -24.47 -3.28
C TYR A 44 -9.66 -23.78 -4.12
N ASN A 45 -10.06 -24.37 -5.25
CA ASN A 45 -11.07 -23.84 -6.15
C ASN A 45 -10.81 -22.37 -6.54
N LYS A 46 -9.58 -22.10 -7.03
CA LYS A 46 -9.13 -20.78 -7.47
C LYS A 46 -8.51 -20.91 -8.85
N ASN A 47 -8.77 -19.93 -9.71
CA ASN A 47 -8.21 -19.89 -11.07
C ASN A 47 -7.23 -18.73 -11.28
N ASN A 48 -7.18 -17.77 -10.35
CA ASN A 48 -6.26 -16.64 -10.40
C ASN A 48 -5.07 -16.90 -9.45
N PRO A 49 -3.82 -16.88 -9.94
CA PRO A 49 -2.62 -17.18 -9.14
C PRO A 49 -2.43 -16.21 -7.98
N ARG A 50 -2.71 -14.92 -8.18
CA ARG A 50 -2.58 -13.89 -7.14
C ARG A 50 -3.60 -14.11 -6.02
N GLU A 51 -4.85 -14.40 -6.35
CA GLU A 51 -5.86 -14.74 -5.34
C GLU A 51 -5.51 -16.01 -4.56
N LEU A 52 -5.03 -17.04 -5.26
CA LEU A 52 -4.62 -18.29 -4.65
C LEU A 52 -3.43 -18.08 -3.71
N PHE A 53 -2.39 -17.39 -4.16
CA PHE A 53 -1.26 -17.09 -3.29
C PHE A 53 -1.69 -16.25 -2.09
N LYS A 54 -2.56 -15.26 -2.29
CA LYS A 54 -3.09 -14.42 -1.20
C LYS A 54 -3.83 -15.22 -0.13
N SER A 55 -4.56 -16.27 -0.50
CA SER A 55 -5.24 -17.14 0.49
C SER A 55 -4.27 -18.11 1.18
N LEU A 56 -3.18 -18.50 0.51
CA LEU A 56 -2.23 -19.48 1.02
C LEU A 56 -1.07 -18.88 1.82
N LYS A 57 -0.67 -17.63 1.56
CA LYS A 57 0.60 -17.05 2.03
C LYS A 57 0.85 -17.20 3.54
N VAL A 58 -0.17 -16.99 4.38
CA VAL A 58 -0.04 -17.12 5.84
C VAL A 58 0.05 -18.59 6.25
N TRP A 59 -0.70 -19.47 5.59
CA TRP A 59 -0.64 -20.91 5.84
C TRP A 59 0.72 -21.50 5.43
N LEU A 60 1.22 -21.09 4.26
CA LEU A 60 2.56 -21.46 3.78
C LEU A 60 3.63 -20.99 4.76
N LEU A 61 3.55 -19.75 5.24
CA LEU A 61 4.49 -19.20 6.22
C LEU A 61 4.55 -20.00 7.52
N VAL A 62 3.40 -20.48 8.01
CA VAL A 62 3.32 -21.20 9.30
C VAL A 62 3.70 -22.67 9.18
N TYR A 63 3.26 -23.35 8.12
CA TYR A 63 3.37 -24.81 8.02
C TYR A 63 4.39 -25.30 6.98
N TYR A 64 4.79 -24.43 6.04
CA TYR A 64 5.67 -24.76 4.91
C TYR A 64 6.70 -23.67 4.67
N LYS A 65 7.25 -23.09 5.75
CA LYS A 65 8.13 -21.91 5.69
C LYS A 65 9.29 -22.10 4.73
N ASP A 66 10.06 -23.18 4.87
CA ASP A 66 11.24 -23.42 4.03
C ASP A 66 10.86 -23.53 2.55
N LEU A 67 9.77 -24.24 2.27
CA LEU A 67 9.24 -24.39 0.91
C LEU A 67 8.78 -23.04 0.34
N LEU A 68 8.12 -22.20 1.14
CA LEU A 68 7.76 -20.84 0.75
C LEU A 68 9.01 -20.01 0.42
N MET A 69 10.06 -20.09 1.22
CA MET A 69 11.30 -19.35 0.96
C MET A 69 11.96 -19.81 -0.34
N SER A 70 12.04 -21.12 -0.60
CA SER A 70 12.53 -21.65 -1.88
C SER A 70 11.68 -21.19 -3.06
N ALA A 71 10.35 -21.14 -2.91
CA ALA A 71 9.46 -20.69 -3.97
C ALA A 71 9.63 -19.18 -4.29
N LEU A 72 9.86 -18.36 -3.25
CA LEU A 72 10.17 -16.94 -3.41
C LEU A 72 11.51 -16.74 -4.12
N GLU A 73 12.55 -17.45 -3.68
CA GLU A 73 13.89 -17.42 -4.29
C GLU A 73 13.86 -17.85 -5.76
N HIS A 74 13.20 -18.98 -6.06
CA HIS A 74 13.01 -19.47 -7.43
C HIS A 74 12.31 -18.43 -8.32
N SER A 75 11.41 -17.65 -7.75
CA SER A 75 10.68 -16.59 -8.44
C SER A 75 11.42 -15.26 -8.52
N ASN A 76 12.68 -15.19 -8.03
CA ASN A 76 13.49 -13.97 -7.87
C ASN A 76 12.81 -12.89 -7.01
N ILE A 77 12.02 -13.30 -6.02
CA ILE A 77 11.35 -12.39 -5.09
C ILE A 77 12.16 -12.35 -3.81
N GLN A 78 12.64 -11.15 -3.46
CA GLN A 78 13.38 -10.93 -2.22
C GLN A 78 12.50 -11.22 -1.01
N ILE A 79 13.04 -11.94 -0.03
CA ILE A 79 12.35 -12.27 1.23
C ILE A 79 11.87 -11.00 1.95
N GLU A 80 12.63 -9.90 1.85
CA GLU A 80 12.25 -8.61 2.40
C GLU A 80 10.93 -8.09 1.82
N THR A 81 10.69 -8.28 0.52
CA THR A 81 9.43 -7.89 -0.13
C THR A 81 8.24 -8.63 0.48
N TYR A 82 8.40 -9.92 0.72
CA TYR A 82 7.38 -10.73 1.38
C TYR A 82 7.13 -10.29 2.83
N HIS A 83 8.20 -10.04 3.60
CA HIS A 83 8.07 -9.58 4.99
C HIS A 83 7.42 -8.19 5.08
N LYS A 84 7.74 -7.26 4.16
CA LYS A 84 7.08 -5.96 4.06
C LYS A 84 5.58 -6.10 3.81
N GLU A 85 5.19 -7.02 2.94
CA GLU A 85 3.78 -7.32 2.68
C GLU A 85 3.06 -7.87 3.91
N MET A 86 3.72 -8.76 4.66
CA MET A 86 3.17 -9.31 5.91
C MET A 86 2.99 -8.22 6.97
N LEU A 87 3.96 -7.32 7.10
CA LEU A 87 3.89 -6.17 8.01
C LEU A 87 2.80 -5.19 7.61
N ASN A 88 2.69 -4.82 6.32
CA ASN A 88 1.60 -4.00 5.81
C ASN A 88 0.24 -4.61 6.15
N SER A 89 0.08 -5.91 5.87
CA SER A 89 -1.16 -6.65 6.18
C SER A 89 -1.50 -6.61 7.67
N LEU A 90 -0.49 -6.79 8.54
CA LEU A 90 -0.67 -6.73 9.99
C LEU A 90 -1.07 -5.31 10.47
N VAL A 91 -0.39 -4.28 9.98
CA VAL A 91 -0.70 -2.87 10.29
C VAL A 91 -2.17 -2.59 9.95
N LEU A 92 -2.61 -2.94 8.74
CA LEU A 92 -4.00 -2.71 8.31
C LEU A 92 -5.02 -3.52 9.12
N VAL A 93 -4.71 -4.77 9.48
CA VAL A 93 -5.58 -5.61 10.32
C VAL A 93 -5.75 -4.99 11.71
N ILE A 94 -4.69 -4.43 12.29
CA ILE A 94 -4.71 -3.74 13.58
C ILE A 94 -5.50 -2.42 13.48
N THR A 95 -5.19 -1.57 12.50
CA THR A 95 -5.79 -0.23 12.42
C THR A 95 -7.25 -0.24 11.97
N ARG A 96 -7.66 -1.26 11.21
CA ARG A 96 -9.05 -1.48 10.78
C ARG A 96 -9.84 -2.43 11.70
N GLU A 97 -9.26 -2.80 12.84
CA GLU A 97 -9.93 -3.58 13.89
C GLU A 97 -10.55 -4.89 13.38
N LYS A 98 -9.86 -5.60 12.48
CA LYS A 98 -10.38 -6.87 11.96
C LYS A 98 -10.37 -7.92 13.08
N SER A 99 -11.44 -8.72 13.15
CA SER A 99 -11.68 -9.68 14.24
C SER A 99 -10.62 -10.79 14.36
N ASN A 100 -9.85 -11.04 13.30
CA ASN A 100 -8.83 -12.08 13.23
C ASN A 100 -7.42 -11.58 13.59
N VAL A 101 -7.25 -10.39 14.17
CA VAL A 101 -5.95 -9.78 14.47
C VAL A 101 -5.01 -10.70 15.25
N ASN A 102 -5.49 -11.36 16.31
CA ASN A 102 -4.66 -12.24 17.14
C ASN A 102 -4.15 -13.46 16.37
N VAL A 103 -4.98 -14.02 15.48
CA VAL A 103 -4.60 -15.16 14.63
C VAL A 103 -3.48 -14.76 13.67
N ILE A 104 -3.55 -13.55 13.10
CA ILE A 104 -2.50 -13.03 12.23
C ILE A 104 -1.22 -12.76 13.02
N ILE A 105 -1.30 -12.16 14.21
CA ILE A 105 -0.14 -11.93 15.08
C ILE A 105 0.56 -13.26 15.39
N ASP A 106 -0.18 -14.27 15.86
CA ASP A 106 0.37 -15.58 16.18
C ASP A 106 1.03 -16.25 14.98
N ALA A 107 0.41 -16.15 13.80
CA ALA A 107 0.97 -16.69 12.56
C ALA A 107 2.28 -16.00 12.17
N LEU A 108 2.36 -14.67 12.32
CA LEU A 108 3.56 -13.90 11.98
C LEU A 108 4.68 -14.07 13.01
N ILE A 109 4.36 -14.35 14.28
CA ILE A 109 5.36 -14.76 15.29
C ILE A 109 5.91 -16.15 14.93
N LYS A 110 5.03 -17.13 14.68
CA LYS A 110 5.45 -18.50 14.27
C LYS A 110 6.26 -18.49 12.98
N GLY A 111 5.91 -17.62 12.05
CA GLY A 111 6.63 -17.40 10.79
C GLY A 111 7.95 -16.64 10.92
N GLU A 112 8.30 -16.14 12.11
CA GLU A 112 9.48 -15.29 12.37
C GLU A 112 9.51 -14.01 11.52
N VAL A 113 8.35 -13.44 11.20
CA VAL A 113 8.25 -12.11 10.58
C VAL A 113 8.36 -11.02 11.65
N ILE A 114 7.73 -11.26 12.80
CA ILE A 114 7.73 -10.39 13.98
C ILE A 114 8.08 -11.20 15.23
N LYS A 115 8.61 -10.53 16.24
CA LYS A 115 8.83 -11.09 17.58
C LYS A 115 7.62 -10.84 18.48
N SER A 116 7.02 -9.65 18.38
CA SER A 116 5.89 -9.26 19.24
C SER A 116 5.12 -8.07 18.68
N VAL A 117 3.90 -7.89 19.20
CA VAL A 117 3.10 -6.67 19.07
C VAL A 117 2.70 -6.21 20.46
N SER A 118 2.79 -4.91 20.73
CA SER A 118 2.32 -4.29 21.97
C SER A 118 1.66 -2.94 21.70
N LYS A 119 0.94 -2.40 22.68
CA LYS A 119 0.37 -1.05 22.64
C LYS A 119 0.94 -0.25 23.82
N ALA A 120 1.55 0.90 23.53
CA ALA A 120 2.06 1.82 24.52
C ALA A 120 0.93 2.68 25.12
N ASP A 121 1.19 3.25 26.30
CA ASP A 121 0.23 4.08 27.04
C ASP A 121 -0.26 5.30 26.26
N ASN A 122 0.57 5.82 25.33
CA ASN A 122 0.22 6.94 24.46
C ASN A 122 -0.66 6.54 23.26
N GLY A 123 -1.12 5.29 23.19
CA GLY A 123 -1.98 4.78 22.12
C GLY A 123 -1.22 4.21 20.92
N ASN A 124 0.10 4.35 20.84
CA ASN A 124 0.88 3.81 19.73
C ASN A 124 0.99 2.28 19.83
N PHE A 125 0.74 1.61 18.71
CA PHE A 125 1.11 0.22 18.49
C PHE A 125 2.61 0.13 18.19
N ILE A 126 3.23 -0.95 18.65
CA ILE A 126 4.64 -1.26 18.49
C ILE A 126 4.74 -2.68 17.94
N ILE A 127 5.36 -2.85 16.77
CA ILE A 127 5.74 -4.15 16.20
C ILE A 127 7.26 -4.26 16.30
N ASP A 128 7.76 -5.30 16.97
CA ASP A 128 9.18 -5.67 16.89
C ASP A 128 9.35 -6.66 15.74
N SER A 129 9.92 -6.20 14.61
CA SER A 129 10.17 -7.02 13.44
C SER A 129 11.52 -7.72 13.51
N HIS A 130 11.62 -8.93 12.94
CA HIS A 130 12.90 -9.60 12.76
C HIS A 130 13.84 -8.88 11.79
N LEU A 131 13.31 -8.22 10.74
CA LEU A 131 14.12 -7.61 9.68
C LEU A 131 14.14 -6.07 9.72
N PHE A 132 13.06 -5.45 10.20
CA PHE A 132 12.89 -3.99 10.06
C PHE A 132 12.99 -3.23 11.38
N GLY A 133 13.42 -3.90 12.44
CA GLY A 133 13.51 -3.35 13.79
C GLY A 133 12.13 -3.00 14.36
N THR A 134 12.10 -2.04 15.29
CA THR A 134 10.87 -1.63 15.96
C THR A 134 10.11 -0.60 15.12
N ILE A 135 8.89 -0.94 14.73
CA ILE A 135 7.97 -0.10 13.96
C ILE A 135 6.88 0.40 14.90
N THR A 136 6.61 1.71 14.88
CA THR A 136 5.57 2.34 15.71
C THR A 136 4.53 3.05 14.86
N PHE A 137 3.26 2.93 15.20
CA PHE A 137 2.16 3.60 14.49
C PHE A 137 0.93 3.72 15.39
N SER A 138 -0.06 4.52 15.00
CA SER A 138 -1.34 4.65 15.70
C SER A 138 -2.50 4.72 14.72
N LYS A 139 -3.72 4.66 15.26
CA LYS A 139 -4.92 4.82 14.47
C LYS A 139 -5.19 6.30 14.20
N ALA A 140 -5.54 6.63 12.97
CA ALA A 140 -5.99 7.98 12.64
C ALA A 140 -7.24 8.36 13.46
N SER A 141 -8.17 7.44 13.64
CA SER A 141 -9.38 7.61 14.46
C SER A 141 -9.10 7.87 15.94
N GLU A 142 -7.93 7.48 16.46
CA GLU A 142 -7.50 7.76 17.84
C GLU A 142 -6.80 9.14 17.93
N LYS A 143 -6.12 9.59 16.84
CA LYS A 143 -5.43 10.89 16.77
C LYS A 143 -6.37 12.06 16.47
N PHE A 144 -7.33 11.87 15.57
CA PHE A 144 -8.21 12.93 15.08
C PHE A 144 -9.58 12.88 15.75
N ASN A 145 -9.86 13.86 16.60
CA ASN A 145 -11.08 13.90 17.41
C ASN A 145 -12.20 14.79 16.87
N GLU A 146 -11.92 15.57 15.83
CA GLU A 146 -12.86 16.49 15.20
C GLU A 146 -14.02 15.72 14.55
N GLU A 147 -15.25 16.17 14.81
CA GLU A 147 -16.49 15.57 14.30
C GLU A 147 -16.43 15.33 12.78
N LYS A 148 -15.96 16.35 12.04
CA LYS A 148 -15.86 16.31 10.58
C LYS A 148 -14.94 15.19 10.09
N ILE A 149 -13.80 14.97 10.75
CA ILE A 149 -12.86 13.91 10.40
C ILE A 149 -13.44 12.54 10.77
N LYS A 150 -14.08 12.42 11.95
CA LYS A 150 -14.75 11.20 12.38
C LYS A 150 -15.82 10.76 11.38
N THR A 151 -16.67 11.69 10.93
CA THR A 151 -17.68 11.42 9.90
C THR A 151 -17.03 11.00 8.58
N PHE A 152 -15.92 11.64 8.18
CA PHE A 152 -15.23 11.27 6.94
C PHE A 152 -14.65 9.85 7.00
N LEU A 153 -14.04 9.45 8.11
CA LEU A 153 -13.49 8.10 8.32
C LEU A 153 -14.56 6.98 8.29
N GLN A 154 -15.83 7.33 8.51
CA GLN A 154 -16.96 6.39 8.48
C GLN A 154 -17.58 6.21 7.10
N LYS A 155 -17.09 6.91 6.07
CA LYS A 155 -17.60 6.78 4.70
C LYS A 155 -17.47 5.34 4.18
N GLU A 156 -18.48 4.92 3.43
CA GLU A 156 -18.45 3.65 2.71
C GLU A 156 -17.30 3.63 1.69
N TYR A 157 -16.60 2.50 1.60
CA TYR A 157 -15.45 2.29 0.71
C TYR A 157 -14.29 3.28 0.94
N ILE A 158 -14.09 3.79 2.15
CA ILE A 158 -12.96 4.67 2.49
C ILE A 158 -11.60 4.05 2.12
N GLU A 159 -11.50 2.71 2.15
CA GLU A 159 -10.31 1.93 1.80
C GLU A 159 -9.86 2.13 0.33
N GLU A 160 -10.73 2.64 -0.54
CA GLU A 160 -10.47 2.85 -1.98
C GLU A 160 -10.34 4.35 -2.34
N ARG A 161 -10.48 5.25 -1.36
CA ARG A 161 -10.61 6.71 -1.57
C ARG A 161 -9.35 7.47 -1.18
N CYS A 162 -8.16 6.97 -1.55
CA CYS A 162 -6.88 7.55 -1.11
C CYS A 162 -6.66 9.00 -1.57
N HIS A 163 -6.95 9.30 -2.84
CA HIS A 163 -6.82 10.66 -3.38
C HIS A 163 -7.84 11.63 -2.77
N GLU A 164 -9.09 11.19 -2.57
CA GLU A 164 -10.12 12.01 -1.90
C GLU A 164 -9.74 12.27 -0.44
N SER A 165 -9.22 11.26 0.25
CA SER A 165 -8.79 11.35 1.64
C SER A 165 -7.64 12.31 1.84
N ALA A 166 -6.61 12.24 0.98
CA ALA A 166 -5.48 13.16 1.04
C ALA A 166 -5.90 14.60 0.72
N LEU A 167 -6.80 14.79 -0.26
CA LEU A 167 -7.33 16.11 -0.57
C LEU A 167 -8.16 16.68 0.60
N PHE A 168 -9.05 15.88 1.17
CA PHE A 168 -9.82 16.26 2.36
C PHE A 168 -8.91 16.67 3.52
N LEU A 169 -7.81 15.97 3.73
CA LEU A 169 -6.86 16.30 4.80
C LEU A 169 -6.20 17.66 4.59
N ILE A 170 -5.62 17.95 3.43
CA ILE A 170 -4.98 19.26 3.17
C ILE A 170 -5.98 20.42 3.15
N GLU A 171 -7.25 20.16 2.81
CA GLU A 171 -8.33 21.15 2.90
C GLU A 171 -8.65 21.55 4.36
N ASN A 172 -8.43 20.65 5.31
CA ASN A 172 -8.80 20.82 6.72
C ASN A 172 -7.59 21.03 7.65
N SER A 173 -6.38 20.76 7.16
CA SER A 173 -5.11 20.93 7.86
C SER A 173 -4.10 21.52 6.88
N LYS A 174 -4.06 22.86 6.80
CA LYS A 174 -3.30 23.59 5.76
C LYS A 174 -1.79 23.40 5.86
N GLU A 175 -1.32 23.00 7.03
CA GLU A 175 0.07 22.67 7.32
C GLU A 175 0.49 21.29 6.80
N TYR A 176 -0.45 20.47 6.34
CA TYR A 176 -0.14 19.16 5.76
C TYR A 176 0.12 19.26 4.26
N HIS A 177 0.93 18.32 3.78
CA HIS A 177 1.20 18.14 2.36
C HIS A 177 0.59 16.83 1.88
N ALA A 178 -0.17 16.88 0.79
CA ALA A 178 -0.64 15.67 0.11
C ALA A 178 0.49 15.13 -0.76
N ILE A 179 0.83 13.87 -0.53
CA ILE A 179 1.79 13.12 -1.33
C ILE A 179 1.01 12.17 -2.23
N THR A 180 1.34 12.19 -3.51
CA THR A 180 0.95 11.14 -4.44
C THR A 180 2.19 10.34 -4.81
N SER A 181 2.09 9.02 -4.70
CA SER A 181 3.22 8.11 -4.85
C SER A 181 2.84 6.84 -5.61
N ILE A 182 3.85 6.10 -6.02
CA ILE A 182 3.72 4.68 -6.35
C ILE A 182 4.11 3.89 -5.10
N CYS A 183 3.24 2.99 -4.66
CA CYS A 183 3.47 2.07 -3.54
C CYS A 183 3.44 0.62 -4.03
N MET A 184 3.88 -0.32 -3.19
CA MET A 184 3.87 -1.76 -3.51
C MET A 184 2.99 -2.57 -2.55
N LYS A 185 2.32 -3.60 -3.08
CA LYS A 185 1.55 -4.63 -2.36
C LYS A 185 1.64 -5.99 -3.07
N ASP A 186 1.06 -7.04 -2.49
CA ASP A 186 0.83 -8.35 -3.14
C ASP A 186 1.99 -8.81 -4.07
N LEU A 187 3.17 -9.09 -3.50
CA LEU A 187 4.40 -9.50 -4.19
C LEU A 187 4.95 -8.49 -5.22
N GLY A 188 4.99 -7.22 -4.83
CA GLY A 188 5.61 -6.16 -5.63
C GLY A 188 4.67 -5.51 -6.66
N GLN A 189 3.38 -5.80 -6.61
CA GLN A 189 2.36 -5.08 -7.37
C GLN A 189 2.43 -3.58 -7.03
N LYS A 190 2.80 -2.77 -8.02
CA LYS A 190 2.75 -1.31 -7.91
C LYS A 190 1.31 -0.80 -8.01
N TYR A 191 1.04 0.31 -7.34
CA TYR A 191 -0.23 1.02 -7.44
C TYR A 191 -0.04 2.49 -7.06
N TYR A 192 -0.88 3.37 -7.63
CA TYR A 192 -0.92 4.76 -7.22
C TYR A 192 -1.61 4.89 -5.86
N HIS A 193 -1.02 5.68 -4.96
CA HIS A 193 -1.57 5.96 -3.65
C HIS A 193 -1.46 7.44 -3.33
N SER A 194 -2.30 7.92 -2.42
CA SER A 194 -2.12 9.25 -1.84
C SER A 194 -2.42 9.25 -0.35
N PHE A 195 -1.60 10.01 0.36
CA PHE A 195 -1.64 10.19 1.80
C PHE A 195 -1.15 11.61 2.13
N CYS A 196 -1.21 12.01 3.39
CA CYS A 196 -0.65 13.29 3.84
C CYS A 196 0.59 13.09 4.69
N ILE A 197 1.49 14.08 4.69
CA ILE A 197 2.59 14.20 5.64
C ILE A 197 2.32 15.42 6.54
N ASP A 198 2.42 15.22 7.86
CA ASP A 198 2.37 16.30 8.85
C ASP A 198 3.75 16.93 9.12
N ASN A 199 3.77 18.07 9.83
CA ASN A 199 5.00 18.79 10.20
C ASN A 199 5.99 17.97 11.04
N SER A 200 5.56 16.85 11.62
CA SER A 200 6.40 15.95 12.41
C SER A 200 6.87 14.74 11.59
N GLU A 201 6.79 14.82 10.25
CA GLU A 201 7.17 13.75 9.33
C GLU A 201 6.41 12.44 9.59
N ASN A 202 5.13 12.52 9.94
CA ASN A 202 4.25 11.35 9.98
C ASN A 202 3.38 11.31 8.73
N VAL A 203 3.28 10.11 8.15
CA VAL A 203 2.27 9.77 7.16
C VAL A 203 0.92 9.61 7.86
N ILE A 204 -0.10 10.26 7.31
CA ILE A 204 -1.50 10.14 7.68
C ILE A 204 -2.25 9.55 6.48
N ASP A 205 -2.74 8.32 6.64
CA ASP A 205 -3.47 7.58 5.61
C ASP A 205 -4.82 7.11 6.16
N PHE A 206 -5.87 7.84 5.81
CA PHE A 206 -7.24 7.51 6.25
C PHE A 206 -7.78 6.23 5.63
N THR A 207 -7.29 5.81 4.47
CA THR A 207 -7.71 4.52 3.87
C THR A 207 -7.21 3.34 4.72
N GLY A 208 -6.08 3.52 5.40
CA GLY A 208 -5.52 2.58 6.36
C GLY A 208 -5.96 2.83 7.80
N ASN A 209 -6.75 3.88 8.09
CA ASN A 209 -6.94 4.40 9.44
C ASN A 209 -5.60 4.57 10.19
N LEU A 210 -4.58 5.09 9.52
CA LEU A 210 -3.18 4.95 9.94
C LEU A 210 -2.51 6.31 10.13
N VAL A 211 -1.72 6.41 11.20
CA VAL A 211 -0.70 7.43 11.39
C VAL A 211 0.62 6.73 11.70
N MET A 212 1.64 6.97 10.88
CA MET A 212 2.92 6.27 10.99
C MET A 212 4.08 7.21 10.63
N PRO A 213 5.21 7.21 11.37
CA PRO A 213 6.40 7.95 10.97
C PRO A 213 6.83 7.60 9.54
N LYS A 214 7.16 8.63 8.75
CA LYS A 214 7.48 8.54 7.32
C LYS A 214 8.47 7.43 7.02
N LYS A 215 9.55 7.34 7.80
CA LYS A 215 10.60 6.32 7.62
C LYS A 215 10.07 4.88 7.60
N TYR A 216 9.08 4.56 8.44
CA TYR A 216 8.52 3.21 8.52
C TYR A 216 7.54 2.97 7.38
N PHE A 217 6.66 3.93 7.12
CA PHE A 217 5.69 3.84 6.04
C PHE A 217 6.39 3.69 4.69
N TYR A 218 7.43 4.50 4.44
CA TYR A 218 8.16 4.49 3.18
C TYR A 218 8.89 3.19 2.95
N ASN A 219 9.44 2.60 4.02
CA ASN A 219 10.11 1.32 3.93
C ASN A 219 9.11 0.16 3.68
N ILE A 220 8.03 0.09 4.47
CA ILE A 220 7.04 -1.00 4.41
C ILE A 220 6.26 -0.99 3.09
N TYR A 221 5.87 0.20 2.61
CA TYR A 221 5.09 0.35 1.39
C TYR A 221 5.95 0.57 0.13
N SER A 222 7.28 0.58 0.26
CA SER A 222 8.23 0.84 -0.82
C SER A 222 7.85 2.08 -1.63
N VAL A 223 7.69 3.21 -0.94
CA VAL A 223 7.13 4.44 -1.50
C VAL A 223 8.10 5.12 -2.46
N GLU A 224 7.64 5.36 -3.68
CA GLU A 224 8.25 6.27 -4.66
C GLU A 224 7.37 7.53 -4.78
N GLU A 225 7.81 8.64 -4.19
CA GLU A 225 7.08 9.91 -4.30
C GLU A 225 7.06 10.40 -5.75
N LEU A 226 5.87 10.71 -6.26
CA LEU A 226 5.71 11.36 -7.56
C LEU A 226 5.55 12.86 -7.41
N ASN A 227 4.83 13.29 -6.37
CA ASN A 227 4.52 14.69 -6.15
C ASN A 227 4.13 14.97 -4.70
N SER A 228 4.43 16.20 -4.25
CA SER A 228 4.03 16.76 -2.97
C SER A 228 3.32 18.10 -3.23
N VAL A 229 2.16 18.30 -2.61
CA VAL A 229 1.30 19.46 -2.86
C VAL A 229 0.66 19.95 -1.56
N SER A 230 0.88 21.22 -1.24
CA SER A 230 0.13 21.95 -0.20
C SER A 230 -1.26 22.35 -0.71
N TYR A 231 -2.16 22.73 0.21
CA TYR A 231 -3.50 23.18 -0.21
C TYR A 231 -3.49 24.42 -1.11
N GLU A 232 -2.58 25.37 -0.85
CA GLU A 232 -2.43 26.58 -1.66
C GLU A 232 -1.97 26.26 -3.08
N GLU A 233 -1.00 25.35 -3.23
CA GLU A 233 -0.56 24.86 -4.53
C GLU A 233 -1.68 24.11 -5.25
N TYR A 234 -2.43 23.26 -4.53
CA TYR A 234 -3.59 22.58 -5.11
C TYR A 234 -4.58 23.57 -5.71
N LEU A 235 -4.97 24.62 -4.97
CA LEU A 235 -5.89 25.64 -5.47
C LEU A 235 -5.38 26.33 -6.73
N LYS A 236 -4.07 26.59 -6.81
CA LYS A 236 -3.42 27.22 -7.96
C LYS A 236 -3.44 26.35 -9.21
N TYR A 237 -3.26 25.03 -9.07
CA TYR A 237 -3.02 24.13 -10.20
C TYR A 237 -4.22 23.23 -10.56
N LYS A 238 -5.25 23.12 -9.71
CA LYS A 238 -6.35 22.17 -9.91
C LYS A 238 -7.11 22.37 -11.23
N GLU A 239 -7.37 23.62 -11.63
CA GLU A 239 -8.11 23.93 -12.86
C GLU A 239 -7.26 23.61 -14.09
N ASP A 240 -6.03 24.11 -14.13
CA ASP A 240 -5.12 23.86 -15.25
C ASP A 240 -4.79 22.38 -15.41
N SER A 241 -4.71 21.63 -14.31
CA SER A 241 -4.44 20.20 -14.39
C SER A 241 -5.47 19.44 -15.23
N THR A 242 -6.72 19.90 -15.32
CA THR A 242 -7.79 19.24 -16.10
C THR A 242 -7.50 19.19 -17.59
N ARG A 243 -6.65 20.10 -18.10
CA ARG A 243 -6.27 20.14 -19.52
C ARG A 243 -5.53 18.87 -19.95
N TYR A 244 -4.86 18.22 -19.01
CA TYR A 244 -4.04 17.04 -19.27
C TYR A 244 -4.79 15.71 -19.09
N ASP A 245 -6.06 15.76 -18.66
CA ASP A 245 -6.90 14.58 -18.48
C ASP A 245 -8.03 14.58 -19.52
N GLU A 246 -7.79 13.81 -20.58
CA GLU A 246 -8.70 13.63 -21.70
C GLU A 246 -10.03 12.98 -21.28
N SER A 247 -10.03 12.17 -20.21
CA SER A 247 -11.23 11.51 -19.69
C SER A 247 -12.08 12.42 -18.80
N LYS A 248 -11.43 13.41 -18.16
CA LYS A 248 -11.98 14.29 -17.12
C LYS A 248 -12.46 13.57 -15.87
N THR A 249 -12.08 12.30 -15.68
CA THR A 249 -12.48 11.49 -14.53
C THR A 249 -11.39 11.31 -13.48
N LEU A 250 -10.14 11.70 -13.78
CA LEU A 250 -9.03 11.51 -12.85
C LEU A 250 -9.13 12.47 -11.66
N MET A 251 -8.81 11.93 -10.49
CA MET A 251 -8.69 12.73 -9.28
C MET A 251 -7.57 13.76 -9.44
N PRO A 252 -7.76 15.02 -9.00
CA PRO A 252 -6.80 16.09 -9.24
C PRO A 252 -5.37 15.79 -8.77
N LEU A 253 -5.20 15.18 -7.60
CA LEU A 253 -3.88 14.85 -7.05
C LEU A 253 -3.13 13.86 -7.95
N LEU A 254 -3.81 12.80 -8.40
CA LEU A 254 -3.23 11.79 -9.29
C LEU A 254 -2.79 12.41 -10.61
N ARG A 255 -3.68 13.21 -11.21
CA ARG A 255 -3.42 13.91 -12.46
C ARG A 255 -2.20 14.82 -12.38
N MET A 256 -2.15 15.67 -11.34
CA MET A 256 -1.02 16.57 -11.10
C MET A 256 0.30 15.81 -10.93
N ALA A 257 0.27 14.67 -10.24
CA ALA A 257 1.46 13.89 -9.94
C ALA A 257 2.03 13.19 -11.18
N VAL A 258 1.18 12.50 -11.93
CA VAL A 258 1.62 11.78 -13.14
C VAL A 258 2.09 12.76 -14.21
N TYR A 259 1.38 13.89 -14.37
CA TYR A 259 1.81 14.94 -15.30
C TYR A 259 3.22 15.48 -14.99
N ARG A 260 3.48 15.83 -13.71
CA ARG A 260 4.79 16.33 -13.29
C ARG A 260 5.91 15.31 -13.52
N LYS A 261 5.65 14.03 -13.25
CA LYS A 261 6.61 12.94 -13.53
C LYS A 261 6.96 12.89 -15.01
N GLU A 262 5.96 12.93 -15.88
CA GLU A 262 6.17 12.87 -17.32
C GLU A 262 6.90 14.11 -17.87
N GLU A 263 6.62 15.31 -17.35
CA GLU A 263 7.39 16.51 -17.70
C GLU A 263 8.86 16.40 -17.28
N GLN A 264 9.14 15.86 -16.09
CA GLN A 264 10.51 15.64 -15.62
C GLN A 264 11.26 14.63 -16.49
N LEU A 265 10.60 13.53 -16.89
CA LEU A 265 11.19 12.53 -17.77
C LEU A 265 11.54 13.12 -19.14
N LYS A 266 10.67 13.96 -19.71
CA LYS A 266 10.92 14.64 -20.99
C LYS A 266 12.09 15.62 -20.93
N ASN A 267 12.27 16.30 -19.81
CA ASN A 267 13.35 17.28 -19.65
C ASN A 267 14.72 16.62 -19.38
N ASN A 268 14.73 15.33 -19.00
CA ASN A 268 15.92 14.56 -18.69
C ASN A 268 16.32 13.54 -19.78
N SER A 269 15.55 13.45 -20.88
CA SER A 269 15.77 12.58 -22.05
C SER A 269 16.28 13.37 -23.25
#